data_AF-A0A257CLT0-F1
#
_entry.id   AF-A0A257CLT0-F1
#
_cell.length_a   1.000
_cell.length_b   1.000
_cell.length_c   1.000
_cell.angle_alpha   90.00
_cell.angle_beta   90.00
_cell.angle_gamma   90.00
#
_symmetry.space_group_name_H-M   'P 1'
#
loop_
_entity.id
_entity.type
_entity.pdbx_description
1 polymer ?
#
loop_
_entity_poly.entity_id
_entity_poly.type
_entity_poly.pdbx_seq_one_letter_code
_entity_poly.pdbx_strand_id
1 'polypeptide(L)'
;MSNFCCHPGTAGGLPIGFTYCNALCRMSVFEAPRKHVKGRKLARVVICNSVAQSVIEAVRGQHKDFVFVYRRERVKNTDQAPKMPYRPIETMNNTAWQNARKAAGLGDLHVHDLRHTVGMRLRVAGVAEGTISDILWHSTKTMTMTQHYSVAQIVELHQALDKVKDDAGRWNKSLATLRREQEATLRELTPPEVPQVKVA
;
A
#
# COMPACT_ATOMS: atom_id res chain seq x y z
N MET A 1 -3.55 8.50 5.64
CA MET A 1 -2.70 7.28 5.59
C MET A 1 -2.71 6.75 4.16
N SER A 2 -1.53 6.55 3.59
CA SER A 2 -1.29 6.35 2.14
C SER A 2 -1.61 4.92 1.67
N ASN A 3 -2.60 4.78 0.81
CA ASN A 3 -2.99 3.54 0.14
C ASN A 3 -2.15 3.34 -1.14
N PHE A 4 -0.99 2.69 -1.05
CA PHE A 4 -0.24 2.23 -2.23
C PHE A 4 -0.16 0.70 -2.27
N CYS A 5 -0.62 0.12 -3.37
CA CYS A 5 -0.84 -1.31 -3.53
C CYS A 5 0.19 -1.91 -4.51
N CYS A 6 1.43 -2.12 -4.07
CA CYS A 6 2.47 -2.79 -4.87
C CYS A 6 2.93 -4.11 -4.23
N HIS A 7 3.20 -5.13 -5.05
CA HIS A 7 3.65 -6.46 -4.60
C HIS A 7 5.09 -6.41 -4.07
N PRO A 8 5.47 -7.20 -3.04
CA PRO A 8 6.78 -7.06 -2.37
C PRO A 8 7.98 -7.43 -3.25
N GLY A 9 7.81 -8.25 -4.29
CA GLY A 9 8.87 -8.60 -5.26
C GLY A 9 9.07 -7.55 -6.36
N THR A 10 8.58 -6.33 -6.16
CA THR A 10 8.38 -5.37 -7.25
C THR A 10 8.75 -3.94 -6.87
N ALA A 11 8.94 -3.68 -5.58
CA ALA A 11 9.24 -2.35 -5.06
C ALA A 11 10.73 -2.08 -4.85
N GLY A 12 11.60 -2.92 -5.46
CA GLY A 12 13.07 -2.93 -5.37
C GLY A 12 13.81 -1.76 -6.04
N GLY A 13 13.11 -0.68 -6.35
CA GLY A 13 13.55 0.31 -7.34
C GLY A 13 12.68 0.29 -8.58
N LEU A 14 11.40 0.68 -8.44
CA LEU A 14 10.63 1.09 -9.60
C LEU A 14 11.31 2.36 -10.15
N PRO A 15 11.92 2.37 -11.35
CA PRO A 15 11.87 3.57 -12.16
C PRO A 15 10.38 3.75 -12.42
N ILE A 16 9.73 4.57 -11.61
CA ILE A 16 8.39 5.07 -11.90
C ILE A 16 8.57 6.09 -13.02
N GLY A 17 9.03 5.59 -14.17
CA GLY A 17 9.15 6.34 -15.39
C GLY A 17 7.74 6.67 -15.85
N PHE A 18 7.55 7.96 -16.12
CA PHE A 18 6.35 8.58 -16.67
C PHE A 18 5.18 8.67 -15.68
N THR A 19 5.17 9.76 -14.92
CA THR A 19 3.91 10.37 -14.48
C THR A 19 3.26 10.97 -15.73
N TYR A 20 2.16 10.41 -16.22
CA TYR A 20 1.27 11.18 -17.08
C TYR A 20 0.45 12.09 -16.17
N CYS A 21 0.85 13.36 -16.08
CA CYS A 21 0.01 14.41 -15.52
C CYS A 21 -0.84 14.92 -16.69
N ASN A 22 -2.08 14.43 -16.82
CA ASN A 22 -3.01 15.04 -17.76
C ASN A 22 -3.43 16.40 -17.17
N ALA A 23 -3.07 17.49 -17.82
CA ALA A 23 -3.34 18.86 -17.36
C ALA A 23 -4.83 19.16 -17.09
N LEU A 24 -5.76 18.34 -17.59
CA LEU A 24 -7.21 18.50 -17.41
C LEU A 24 -7.77 17.88 -16.13
N CYS A 25 -7.04 16.99 -15.46
CA CYS A 25 -7.43 16.39 -14.20
C CYS A 25 -6.16 16.27 -13.36
N ARG A 26 -6.05 17.00 -12.25
CA ARG A 26 -4.90 17.00 -11.30
C ARG A 26 -4.65 15.63 -10.62
N MET A 27 -4.66 14.55 -11.38
CA MET A 27 -4.53 13.16 -10.96
C MET A 27 -3.19 12.64 -11.47
N SER A 28 -2.36 12.14 -10.57
CA SER A 28 -1.13 11.43 -10.93
C SER A 28 -1.45 9.97 -11.20
N VAL A 29 -1.10 9.56 -12.41
CA VAL A 29 -1.17 8.17 -12.86
C VAL A 29 0.25 7.66 -13.00
N PHE A 30 0.54 6.51 -12.39
CA PHE A 30 1.85 5.89 -12.44
C PHE A 30 1.80 4.56 -13.20
N GLU A 31 2.71 4.39 -14.14
CA GLU A 31 2.90 3.12 -14.81
C GLU A 31 3.98 2.30 -14.09
N ALA A 32 3.64 1.07 -13.73
CA ALA A 32 4.56 0.04 -13.28
C ALA A 32 5.01 -0.78 -14.50
N PRO A 33 6.28 -0.67 -14.93
CA PRO A 33 6.78 -1.37 -16.11
C PRO A 33 6.71 -2.88 -15.95
N ARG A 34 6.50 -3.63 -17.04
CA ARG A 34 6.41 -5.11 -17.06
C ARG A 34 7.50 -5.83 -16.25
N LYS A 35 8.75 -5.34 -16.32
CA LYS A 35 9.90 -5.88 -15.57
C LYS A 35 9.66 -5.91 -14.05
N HIS A 36 8.86 -4.96 -13.56
CA HIS A 36 8.40 -4.82 -12.20
C HIS A 36 6.91 -5.17 -12.11
N VAL A 37 6.47 -6.29 -12.68
CA VAL A 37 5.13 -6.84 -12.39
C VAL A 37 5.28 -8.36 -12.27
N LYS A 38 4.61 -8.96 -11.29
CA LYS A 38 4.59 -10.41 -11.12
C LYS A 38 4.10 -11.09 -12.40
N GLY A 39 4.90 -12.02 -12.92
CA GLY A 39 4.64 -12.72 -14.19
C GLY A 39 5.05 -11.96 -15.45
N ARG A 40 5.50 -10.70 -15.34
CA ARG A 40 6.06 -9.86 -16.42
C ARG A 40 5.20 -9.72 -17.69
N LYS A 41 3.91 -10.06 -17.62
CA LYS A 41 3.03 -10.14 -18.79
C LYS A 41 2.63 -8.78 -19.33
N LEU A 42 2.21 -7.86 -18.46
CA LEU A 42 1.66 -6.55 -18.82
C LEU A 42 2.12 -5.47 -17.85
N ALA A 43 2.26 -4.24 -18.35
CA ALA A 43 2.46 -3.07 -17.50
C ALA A 43 1.17 -2.84 -16.71
N ARG A 44 1.29 -2.29 -15.50
CA ARG A 44 0.15 -2.03 -14.63
C ARG A 44 0.09 -0.55 -14.32
N VAL A 45 -1.11 -0.02 -14.19
CA VAL A 45 -1.32 1.38 -13.87
C VAL A 45 -1.78 1.50 -12.42
N VAL A 46 -1.15 2.39 -11.66
CA VAL A 46 -1.57 2.82 -10.32
C VAL A 46 -2.25 4.17 -10.46
N ILE A 47 -3.47 4.25 -9.95
CA ILE A 47 -4.22 5.51 -9.85
C ILE A 47 -4.22 5.91 -8.38
N CYS A 48 -4.00 7.19 -8.13
CA CYS A 48 -3.97 7.74 -6.78
C CYS A 48 -5.32 8.37 -6.45
N ASN A 49 -5.81 8.13 -5.23
CA ASN A 49 -6.91 8.93 -4.69
C ASN A 49 -6.43 10.32 -4.27
N SER A 50 -7.36 11.20 -3.93
CA SER A 50 -7.09 12.57 -3.48
C SER A 50 -6.05 12.66 -2.33
N VAL A 51 -6.11 11.72 -1.37
CA VAL A 51 -5.16 11.68 -0.25
C VAL A 51 -3.75 11.32 -0.74
N ALA A 52 -3.60 10.24 -1.51
CA ALA A 52 -2.32 9.85 -2.07
C ALA A 52 -1.75 10.92 -2.99
N GLN A 53 -2.61 11.58 -3.77
CA GLN A 53 -2.25 12.71 -4.62
C GLN A 53 -1.64 13.86 -3.80
N SER A 54 -2.28 14.25 -2.68
CA SER A 54 -1.76 15.31 -1.82
C SER A 54 -0.37 15.01 -1.25
N VAL A 55 -0.11 13.75 -0.88
CA VAL A 55 1.19 13.31 -0.37
C VAL A 55 2.25 13.36 -1.46
N ILE A 56 1.92 12.92 -2.68
CA ILE A 56 2.83 12.97 -3.82
C ILE A 56 3.23 14.40 -4.14
N GLU A 57 2.27 15.31 -4.22
CA GLU A 57 2.56 16.72 -4.54
C GLU A 57 3.39 17.40 -3.44
N ALA A 58 3.24 16.98 -2.17
CA ALA A 58 4.06 17.49 -1.07
C ALA A 58 5.54 17.04 -1.13
N VAL A 59 5.86 15.94 -1.83
CA VAL A 59 7.23 15.37 -1.85
C VAL A 59 7.88 15.37 -3.24
N ARG A 60 7.13 15.68 -4.29
CA ARG A 60 7.66 15.78 -5.67
C ARG A 60 8.67 16.92 -5.77
N GLY A 61 9.64 16.78 -6.68
CA GLY A 61 10.63 17.82 -7.00
C GLY A 61 11.97 17.65 -6.27
N GLN A 62 12.09 16.69 -5.35
CA GLN A 62 13.36 16.39 -4.66
C GLN A 62 14.35 15.60 -5.53
N HIS A 63 13.88 14.93 -6.57
CA HIS A 63 14.70 14.18 -7.52
C HIS A 63 14.07 14.26 -8.92
N LYS A 64 14.91 14.22 -9.96
CA LYS A 64 14.50 14.35 -11.37
C LYS A 64 13.50 13.26 -11.79
N ASP A 65 13.83 12.00 -11.48
CA ASP A 65 13.07 10.85 -11.97
C ASP A 65 12.19 10.14 -10.92
N PHE A 66 12.36 10.41 -9.62
CA PHE A 66 11.70 9.66 -8.54
C PHE A 66 10.95 10.60 -7.60
N VAL A 67 9.72 10.22 -7.24
CA VAL A 67 8.89 10.97 -6.28
C VAL A 67 9.30 10.64 -4.84
N PHE A 68 9.49 9.36 -4.53
CA PHE A 68 9.85 8.91 -3.19
C PHE A 68 11.36 8.69 -3.07
N VAL A 69 12.01 9.65 -2.42
CA VAL A 69 13.45 9.65 -2.19
C VAL A 69 13.78 9.80 -0.72
N TYR A 70 15.00 9.40 -0.35
CA TYR A 70 15.55 9.65 0.96
C TYR A 70 16.94 10.27 0.84
N ARG A 71 17.30 11.03 1.87
CA ARG A 71 18.62 11.60 2.07
C ARG A 71 18.95 11.50 3.54
N ARG A 72 20.21 11.23 3.87
CA ARG A 72 20.67 11.30 5.25
C ARG A 72 21.15 12.71 5.58
N GLU A 73 20.41 13.38 6.45
CA GLU A 73 20.85 14.66 7.00
C GLU A 73 22.00 14.51 7.99
N ARG A 74 22.76 15.60 8.14
CA ARG A 74 23.82 15.67 9.14
C ARG A 74 23.20 15.90 10.51
N VAL A 75 23.63 15.09 11.49
CA VAL A 75 23.24 15.25 12.90
C VAL A 75 24.15 16.26 13.61
N LYS A 76 25.37 16.48 13.10
CA LYS A 76 26.35 17.45 13.58
C LYS A 76 26.86 18.26 12.39
N ASN A 77 27.21 19.53 12.58
CA ASN A 77 27.61 20.47 11.52
C ASN A 77 26.50 20.63 10.46
N THR A 78 25.32 21.07 10.90
CA THR A 78 24.12 21.27 10.06
C THR A 78 24.30 22.33 8.97
N ASP A 79 25.24 23.24 9.14
CA ASP A 79 25.54 24.30 8.17
C ASP A 79 26.25 23.78 6.91
N GLN A 80 26.79 22.55 6.97
CA GLN A 80 27.49 21.93 5.85
C GLN A 80 26.52 21.23 4.90
N ALA A 81 26.96 21.13 3.64
CA ALA A 81 26.23 20.40 2.62
C ALA A 81 25.87 18.97 3.05
N PRO A 82 24.72 18.43 2.61
CA PRO A 82 24.26 17.06 2.82
C PRO A 82 25.36 16.00 2.91
N LYS A 83 25.17 14.97 3.76
CA LYS A 83 26.07 13.80 3.74
C LYS A 83 25.97 13.01 2.43
N MET A 84 24.84 13.09 1.74
CA MET A 84 24.59 12.41 0.48
C MET A 84 23.50 13.13 -0.34
N PRO A 85 23.50 13.01 -1.68
CA PRO A 85 22.37 13.44 -2.50
C PRO A 85 21.14 12.57 -2.24
N TYR A 86 19.97 13.03 -2.70
CA TYR A 86 18.75 12.23 -2.69
C TYR A 86 18.93 10.94 -3.48
N ARG A 87 18.48 9.83 -2.90
CA ARG A 87 18.43 8.51 -3.53
C ARG A 87 17.02 7.94 -3.50
N PRO A 88 16.62 7.14 -4.51
CA PRO A 88 15.32 6.49 -4.50
C PRO A 88 15.18 5.53 -3.33
N ILE A 89 13.95 5.37 -2.84
CA ILE A 89 13.62 4.32 -1.89
C ILE A 89 13.57 2.98 -2.65
N GLU A 90 14.41 2.04 -2.23
CA GLU A 90 14.53 0.72 -2.87
C GLU A 90 13.63 -0.34 -2.25
N THR A 91 13.13 -0.16 -1.03
CA THR A 91 12.26 -1.16 -0.38
C THR A 91 11.16 -0.47 0.43
N MET A 92 9.95 -1.04 0.41
CA MET A 92 8.82 -0.54 1.22
C MET A 92 8.98 -0.89 2.70
N ASN A 93 9.50 -2.08 3.02
CA ASN A 93 9.76 -2.50 4.39
C ASN A 93 11.12 -1.98 4.89
N ASN A 94 11.32 -0.67 4.81
CA ASN A 94 12.53 -0.01 5.29
C ASN A 94 12.38 0.45 6.75
N THR A 95 13.45 1.00 7.32
CA THR A 95 13.47 1.49 8.70
C THR A 95 12.41 2.58 8.97
N ALA A 96 12.12 3.45 8.00
CA ALA A 96 11.09 4.47 8.16
C ALA A 96 9.69 3.85 8.30
N TRP A 97 9.37 2.83 7.50
CA TRP A 97 8.13 2.05 7.64
C TRP A 97 8.04 1.37 9.01
N GLN A 98 9.11 0.70 9.44
CA GLN A 98 9.13 0.00 10.74
C GLN A 98 8.94 0.97 11.92
N ASN A 99 9.58 2.14 11.86
CA ASN A 99 9.43 3.19 12.88
C ASN A 99 8.02 3.78 12.88
N ALA A 100 7.45 4.09 11.71
CA ALA A 100 6.09 4.61 11.60
C ALA A 100 5.06 3.58 12.12
N ARG A 101 5.24 2.31 11.78
CA ARG A 101 4.42 1.20 12.28
C ARG A 101 4.46 1.10 13.80
N LYS A 102 5.67 1.20 14.39
CA LYS A 102 5.86 1.17 15.85
C LYS A 102 5.20 2.38 16.53
N ALA A 103 5.40 3.58 15.99
CA ALA A 103 4.81 4.81 16.51
C ALA A 103 3.27 4.80 16.46
N ALA A 104 2.69 4.13 15.47
CA ALA A 104 1.24 3.93 15.36
C ALA A 104 0.69 2.79 16.23
N GLY A 105 1.53 2.04 16.95
CA GLY A 105 1.09 0.89 17.76
C GLY A 105 0.67 -0.34 16.95
N LEU A 106 1.08 -0.45 15.68
CA LEU A 106 0.62 -1.48 14.74
C LEU A 106 1.60 -2.66 14.62
N GLY A 107 1.91 -3.33 15.73
CA GLY A 107 3.03 -4.28 15.86
C GLY A 107 3.13 -5.37 14.79
N ASP A 108 2.02 -6.02 14.43
CA ASP A 108 1.99 -7.16 13.48
C ASP A 108 1.58 -6.76 12.05
N LEU A 109 1.49 -5.45 11.75
CA LEU A 109 1.07 -5.00 10.43
C LEU A 109 2.18 -5.19 9.39
N HIS A 110 1.88 -5.93 8.32
CA HIS A 110 2.75 -6.06 7.16
C HIS A 110 2.28 -5.16 6.02
N VAL A 111 3.21 -4.76 5.14
CA VAL A 111 2.88 -3.91 3.98
C VAL A 111 1.79 -4.54 3.11
N HIS A 112 1.73 -5.88 2.99
CA HIS A 112 0.68 -6.55 2.22
C HIS A 112 -0.71 -6.44 2.85
N ASP A 113 -0.79 -6.25 4.17
CA ASP A 113 -2.07 -6.15 4.87
C ASP A 113 -2.82 -4.89 4.46
N LEU A 114 -2.08 -3.83 4.10
CA LEU A 114 -2.66 -2.62 3.54
C LEU A 114 -3.40 -2.91 2.23
N ARG A 115 -2.85 -3.77 1.38
CA ARG A 115 -3.50 -4.20 0.12
C ARG A 115 -4.79 -4.97 0.38
N HIS A 116 -4.79 -5.87 1.35
CA HIS A 116 -6.00 -6.57 1.76
C HIS A 116 -7.05 -5.61 2.35
N THR A 117 -6.59 -4.64 3.15
CA THR A 117 -7.44 -3.60 3.74
C THR A 117 -8.12 -2.74 2.67
N VAL A 118 -7.39 -2.33 1.63
CA VAL A 118 -7.98 -1.59 0.49
C VAL A 118 -9.08 -2.41 -0.18
N GLY A 119 -8.83 -3.68 -0.50
CA GLY A 119 -9.83 -4.55 -1.11
C GLY A 119 -11.09 -4.71 -0.27
N MET A 120 -10.91 -4.89 1.04
CA MET A 120 -12.02 -4.98 1.99
C MET A 120 -12.83 -3.68 2.06
N ARG A 121 -12.17 -2.53 2.18
CA ARG A 121 -12.84 -1.22 2.26
C ARG A 121 -13.58 -0.87 0.97
N LEU A 122 -13.02 -1.20 -0.21
CA LEU A 122 -13.71 -1.02 -1.49
C LEU A 122 -14.97 -1.87 -1.58
N ARG A 123 -14.92 -3.13 -1.12
CA ARG A 123 -16.08 -4.01 -1.06
C ARG A 123 -17.17 -3.44 -0.14
N VAL A 124 -16.80 -2.95 1.03
CA VAL A 124 -17.72 -2.29 1.97
C VAL A 124 -18.33 -1.02 1.36
N ALA A 125 -17.56 -0.28 0.56
CA ALA A 125 -18.04 0.91 -0.16
C ALA A 125 -18.90 0.60 -1.40
N GLY A 126 -19.27 -0.66 -1.62
CA GLY A 126 -20.14 -1.08 -2.73
C GLY A 126 -19.48 -0.95 -4.11
N VAL A 127 -18.15 -1.01 -4.20
CA VAL A 127 -17.45 -0.98 -5.49
C VAL A 127 -17.60 -2.34 -6.18
N ALA A 128 -17.84 -2.33 -7.49
CA ALA A 128 -18.00 -3.54 -8.30
C ALA A 128 -16.74 -4.43 -8.25
N GLU A 129 -16.94 -5.76 -8.23
CA GLU A 129 -15.83 -6.70 -8.10
C GLU A 129 -14.81 -6.61 -9.24
N GLY A 130 -15.26 -6.30 -10.46
CA GLY A 130 -14.38 -6.03 -11.60
C GLY A 130 -13.42 -4.88 -11.32
N THR A 131 -13.96 -3.72 -10.89
CA THR A 131 -13.19 -2.54 -10.52
C THR A 131 -12.24 -2.80 -9.34
N ILE A 132 -12.67 -3.59 -8.34
CA ILE A 132 -11.78 -4.02 -7.23
C ILE A 132 -10.63 -4.89 -7.75
N SER A 133 -10.92 -5.84 -8.66
CA SER A 133 -9.92 -6.70 -9.28
C SER A 133 -8.90 -5.88 -10.09
N ASP A 134 -9.37 -4.87 -10.81
CA ASP A 134 -8.53 -3.94 -11.58
C ASP A 134 -7.64 -3.10 -10.65
N ILE A 135 -8.19 -2.53 -9.57
CA ILE A 135 -7.42 -1.76 -8.57
C ILE A 135 -6.35 -2.63 -7.90
N LEU A 136 -6.67 -3.88 -7.56
CA LEU A 136 -5.73 -4.77 -6.90
C LEU A 136 -4.79 -5.48 -7.90
N TRP A 137 -4.99 -5.32 -9.21
CA TRP A 137 -4.31 -6.09 -10.26
C TRP A 137 -4.43 -7.62 -10.09
N HIS A 138 -5.61 -8.08 -9.66
CA HIS A 138 -5.90 -9.51 -9.58
C HIS A 138 -6.25 -10.00 -10.99
N SER A 139 -5.58 -11.06 -11.43
CA SER A 139 -5.92 -11.75 -12.68
C SER A 139 -7.03 -12.73 -12.37
N THR A 140 -8.26 -12.45 -12.79
CA THR A 140 -9.35 -13.44 -12.71
C THR A 140 -9.20 -14.44 -13.87
N LYS A 141 -9.49 -15.73 -13.65
CA LYS A 141 -9.47 -16.76 -14.72
C LYS A 141 -10.46 -16.46 -15.87
N THR A 142 -11.41 -15.56 -15.65
CA THR A 142 -12.36 -15.02 -16.63
C THR A 142 -11.82 -13.83 -17.44
N MET A 143 -10.53 -13.51 -17.31
CA MET A 143 -9.83 -12.58 -18.21
C MET A 143 -9.50 -13.27 -19.56
N THR A 144 -10.46 -14.03 -20.09
CA THR A 144 -10.41 -14.74 -21.36
C THR A 144 -11.28 -13.99 -22.35
N MET A 145 -10.65 -13.25 -23.27
CA MET A 145 -11.24 -12.61 -24.47
C MET A 145 -12.31 -11.51 -24.29
N THR A 146 -13.17 -11.51 -23.28
CA THR A 146 -14.37 -10.65 -23.24
C THR A 146 -14.17 -9.25 -22.63
N GLN A 147 -13.03 -8.99 -21.96
CA GLN A 147 -12.80 -7.72 -21.24
C GLN A 147 -12.04 -6.63 -22.01
N HIS A 148 -11.75 -6.80 -23.31
CA HIS A 148 -11.14 -5.72 -24.10
C HIS A 148 -12.03 -4.45 -24.19
N TYR A 149 -13.32 -4.54 -23.82
CA TYR A 149 -14.27 -3.41 -23.76
C TYR A 149 -14.59 -2.92 -22.35
N SER A 150 -14.11 -3.58 -21.27
CA SER A 150 -14.50 -3.30 -19.89
C SER A 150 -13.31 -3.04 -18.97
N VAL A 151 -12.28 -2.38 -19.51
CA VAL A 151 -11.24 -1.78 -18.68
C VAL A 151 -11.88 -0.60 -17.94
N ALA A 152 -11.93 -0.67 -16.62
CA ALA A 152 -12.43 0.42 -15.79
C ALA A 152 -11.74 1.74 -16.19
N GLN A 153 -12.53 2.77 -16.43
CA GLN A 153 -11.99 4.06 -16.85
C GLN A 153 -11.19 4.70 -15.71
N ILE A 154 -10.17 5.50 -16.02
CA ILE A 154 -9.30 6.13 -15.00
C ILE A 154 -10.14 6.90 -13.96
N VAL A 155 -11.20 7.56 -14.41
CA VAL A 155 -12.13 8.30 -13.55
C VAL A 155 -12.91 7.37 -12.62
N GLU A 156 -13.36 6.22 -13.11
CA GLU A 156 -14.08 5.21 -12.30
C GLU A 156 -13.18 4.66 -11.19
N LEU A 157 -11.94 4.31 -11.54
CA LEU A 157 -10.94 3.80 -10.59
C LEU A 157 -10.58 4.86 -9.54
N HIS A 158 -10.42 6.11 -9.95
CA HIS A 158 -10.18 7.23 -9.04
C HIS A 158 -11.36 7.43 -8.07
N GLN A 159 -12.59 7.49 -8.58
CA GLN A 159 -13.80 7.65 -7.76
C GLN A 159 -13.97 6.49 -6.78
N ALA A 160 -13.73 5.25 -7.20
CA ALA A 160 -13.74 4.08 -6.32
C ALA A 160 -12.70 4.20 -5.20
N LEU A 161 -11.47 4.61 -5.50
CA LEU A 161 -10.42 4.79 -4.50
C LEU A 161 -10.69 5.96 -3.55
N ASP A 162 -11.35 7.02 -4.03
CA ASP A 162 -11.75 8.16 -3.20
C ASP A 162 -12.85 7.80 -2.19
N LYS A 163 -13.70 6.79 -2.46
CA LYS A 163 -14.68 6.29 -1.46
C LYS A 163 -14.02 5.72 -0.21
N VAL A 164 -12.74 5.35 -0.28
CA VAL A 164 -11.98 4.68 0.79
C VAL A 164 -11.09 5.65 1.58
N LYS A 165 -11.24 6.97 1.36
CA LYS A 165 -10.47 7.99 2.09
C LYS A 165 -10.86 8.12 3.56
N ASP A 166 -12.12 7.79 3.90
CA ASP A 166 -12.70 7.94 5.24
C ASP A 166 -12.76 6.60 5.98
N ASP A 167 -12.72 6.66 7.32
CA ASP A 167 -12.61 5.49 8.21
C ASP A 167 -13.98 4.82 8.50
N ALA A 168 -14.86 4.75 7.49
CA ALA A 168 -16.21 4.21 7.61
C ALA A 168 -16.27 2.70 7.93
N GLY A 169 -15.12 2.00 7.87
CA GLY A 169 -15.01 0.54 7.98
C GLY A 169 -14.72 -0.02 9.37
N ARG A 170 -14.71 0.79 10.44
CA ARG A 170 -14.27 0.36 11.79
C ARG A 170 -14.98 -0.89 12.34
N TRP A 171 -16.20 -1.16 11.88
CA TRP A 171 -17.04 -2.28 12.34
C TRP A 171 -17.00 -3.53 11.46
N ASN A 172 -16.47 -3.43 10.24
CA ASN A 172 -16.41 -4.58 9.33
C ASN A 172 -15.15 -5.38 9.63
N LYS A 173 -15.30 -6.47 10.38
CA LYS A 173 -14.24 -7.46 10.67
C LYS A 173 -14.51 -8.73 9.86
N SER A 174 -13.46 -9.34 9.32
CA SER A 174 -13.60 -10.66 8.68
C SER A 174 -13.80 -11.75 9.75
N LEU A 175 -14.43 -12.88 9.39
CA LEU A 175 -14.52 -14.04 10.30
C LEU A 175 -13.14 -14.50 10.79
N ALA A 176 -12.10 -14.40 9.94
CA ALA A 176 -10.74 -14.73 10.33
C ALA A 176 -10.14 -13.72 11.34
N THR A 177 -10.55 -12.46 11.28
CA THR A 177 -10.18 -11.43 12.26
C THR A 177 -10.89 -11.70 13.60
N LEU A 178 -12.20 -11.96 13.56
CA LEU A 178 -12.98 -12.30 14.75
C LEU A 178 -12.47 -13.57 15.45
N ARG A 179 -12.13 -14.61 14.69
CA ARG A 179 -11.49 -15.82 15.23
C ARG A 179 -10.17 -15.52 15.93
N ARG A 180 -9.30 -14.70 15.32
CA ARG A 180 -8.02 -14.30 15.94
C ARG A 180 -8.22 -13.49 17.21
N GLU A 181 -9.19 -12.59 17.24
CA GLU A 181 -9.54 -11.82 18.44
C GLU A 181 -10.06 -12.73 19.56
N GLN A 182 -10.93 -13.69 19.22
CA GLN A 182 -11.43 -14.68 20.16
C GLN A 182 -10.29 -15.56 20.70
N GLU A 183 -9.40 -16.05 19.84
CA GLU A 183 -8.22 -16.83 20.25
C GLU A 183 -7.27 -16.02 21.15
N ALA A 184 -7.04 -14.74 20.85
CA ALA A 184 -6.21 -13.85 21.68
C ALA A 184 -6.84 -13.64 23.06
N THR A 185 -8.15 -13.38 23.10
CA THR A 185 -8.90 -13.22 24.36
C THR A 185 -8.83 -14.51 25.18
N LEU A 186 -9.01 -15.68 24.55
CA LEU A 186 -8.90 -16.98 25.21
C LEU A 186 -7.50 -17.23 25.79
N ARG A 187 -6.44 -16.82 25.08
CA ARG A 187 -5.06 -16.92 25.57
C ARG A 187 -4.78 -16.02 26.77
N GLU A 188 -5.36 -14.82 26.79
CA GLU A 188 -5.25 -13.89 27.93
C GLU A 188 -6.01 -14.39 29.17
N LEU A 189 -7.09 -15.14 28.97
CA LEU A 189 -7.92 -15.71 30.04
C LEU A 189 -7.39 -17.03 30.62
N THR A 190 -6.51 -17.76 29.91
CA THR A 190 -5.87 -18.97 30.45
C THR A 190 -4.77 -18.60 31.46
N PRO A 191 -4.89 -19.01 32.76
CA PRO A 191 -3.85 -18.79 33.76
C PRO A 191 -2.54 -19.52 33.38
N PRO A 192 -1.36 -19.02 33.80
CA PRO A 192 -0.10 -19.71 33.56
C PRO A 192 -0.13 -21.11 34.19
N GLU A 193 0.35 -22.10 33.43
CA GLU A 193 0.43 -23.49 33.86
C GLU A 193 1.29 -23.57 35.12
N VAL A 194 0.69 -24.00 36.25
CA VAL A 194 1.40 -24.10 37.53
C VAL A 194 2.49 -25.17 37.38
N PRO A 195 3.78 -24.85 37.60
CA PRO A 195 4.85 -25.83 37.48
C PRO A 195 4.58 -26.99 38.43
N GLN A 196 4.43 -28.20 37.90
CA GLN A 196 4.30 -29.38 38.74
C GLN A 196 5.64 -29.67 39.40
N VAL A 197 5.74 -29.29 40.69
CA VAL A 197 6.86 -29.65 41.53
C VAL A 197 6.85 -31.18 41.69
N LYS A 198 7.84 -31.85 41.10
CA LYS A 198 8.08 -33.27 41.37
C LYS A 198 8.50 -33.40 42.84
N VAL A 199 7.61 -33.92 43.66
CA VAL A 199 7.94 -34.32 45.03
C VAL A 199 8.81 -35.57 44.92
N ALA A 200 10.05 -35.46 45.43
CA ALA A 200 11.05 -36.52 45.44
C ALA A 200 10.78 -37.55 46.53
#